data_AF-Q7Q0M9-F1
#
_entry.id   AF-Q7Q0M9-F1
#
_cell.length_a   1.000
_cell.length_b   1.000
_cell.length_c   1.000
_cell.angle_alpha   90.00
_cell.angle_beta   90.00
_cell.angle_gamma   90.00
#
_symmetry.space_group_name_H-M   'P 1'
#
loop_
_entity.id
_entity.type
_entity.pdbx_description
1 polymer ?
#
loop_
_entity_poly.entity_id
_entity_poly.type
_entity_poly.pdbx_seq_one_letter_code
_entity_poly.pdbx_strand_id
1 'polypeptide(L)'
;MLWKAIRGMVPHKTKRGANALRRLKVYEGIPPPYDKMKRVCVPIALRQLCLRPDRKYCTVDRVAHEVGWKYRDVVNNLEAKRKIKARIAYMHKKKLKKITWSARAVVAKRIESQNAVLKQYGYLTSEFEKKYSKPVVNAVPPKLGKRKRKELYVAAKAARKEAKYAARAAAKAKKATTATKAPAKAKAKA
;
A
#
# COMPACT_ATOMS: atom_id res chain seq x y z
N MET A 1 19.31 11.88 -20.77
CA MET A 1 20.50 11.73 -19.91
C MET A 1 21.05 10.29 -19.87
N LEU A 2 20.21 9.27 -19.63
CA LEU A 2 20.64 7.87 -19.47
C LEU A 2 21.44 7.30 -20.65
N TRP A 3 21.03 7.57 -21.89
CA TRP A 3 21.73 7.08 -23.09
C TRP A 3 23.20 7.54 -23.15
N LYS A 4 23.47 8.80 -22.74
CA LYS A 4 24.83 9.35 -22.71
C LYS A 4 25.70 8.66 -21.65
N ALA A 5 25.12 8.35 -20.47
CA ALA A 5 25.81 7.60 -19.43
C ALA A 5 26.20 6.19 -19.90
N ILE A 6 25.26 5.47 -20.54
CA ILE A 6 25.53 4.12 -21.08
C ILE A 6 26.55 4.18 -22.22
N ARG A 7 26.47 5.17 -23.11
CA ARG A 7 27.46 5.40 -24.16
C ARG A 7 28.88 5.60 -23.60
N GLY A 8 29.02 6.22 -22.42
CA GLY A 8 30.32 6.37 -21.75
C GLY A 8 30.91 5.05 -21.26
N MET A 9 30.08 4.06 -20.94
CA MET A 9 30.48 2.72 -20.47
C MET A 9 30.79 1.74 -21.61
N VAL A 10 30.40 2.07 -22.85
CA VAL A 10 30.57 1.21 -24.03
C VAL A 10 31.66 1.79 -24.93
N PRO A 11 32.54 0.96 -25.54
CA PRO A 11 33.54 1.41 -26.52
C PRO A 11 32.88 1.83 -27.84
N HIS A 12 32.12 2.92 -27.81
CA HIS A 12 31.20 3.36 -28.85
C HIS A 12 31.87 3.86 -30.13
N LYS A 13 33.19 4.11 -30.09
CA LYS A 13 33.98 4.43 -31.29
C LYS A 13 34.26 3.20 -32.16
N THR A 14 34.14 1.99 -31.60
CA THR A 14 34.30 0.74 -32.36
C THR A 14 32.99 0.34 -33.05
N LYS A 15 33.08 -0.39 -34.18
CA LYS A 15 31.91 -0.95 -34.87
C LYS A 15 31.04 -1.80 -33.94
N ARG A 16 31.67 -2.60 -33.06
CA ARG A 16 30.99 -3.41 -32.04
C ARG A 16 30.20 -2.55 -31.06
N GLY A 17 30.79 -1.48 -30.53
CA GLY A 17 30.12 -0.57 -29.59
C GLY A 17 28.97 0.20 -30.23
N ALA A 18 29.14 0.65 -31.47
CA ALA A 18 28.07 1.28 -32.25
C ALA A 18 26.87 0.33 -32.44
N ASN A 19 27.13 -0.93 -32.80
CA ASN A 19 26.08 -1.95 -32.94
C ASN A 19 25.38 -2.25 -31.61
N ALA A 20 26.09 -2.25 -30.48
CA ALA A 20 25.50 -2.43 -29.16
C ALA A 20 24.55 -1.28 -28.79
N LEU A 21 24.96 -0.02 -29.05
CA LEU A 21 24.10 1.15 -28.80
C LEU A 21 22.86 1.16 -29.70
N ARG A 22 22.94 0.62 -30.91
CA ARG A 22 21.79 0.49 -31.83
C ARG A 22 20.71 -0.47 -31.30
N ARG A 23 21.08 -1.43 -30.45
CA ARG A 23 20.14 -2.35 -29.79
C ARG A 23 19.43 -1.70 -28.60
N LEU A 24 20.05 -0.69 -27.99
CA LEU A 24 19.48 0.01 -26.85
C LEU A 24 18.48 1.07 -27.31
N LYS A 25 17.24 0.97 -26.81
CA LYS A 25 16.20 1.99 -26.99
C LYS A 25 15.85 2.58 -25.63
N VAL A 26 15.86 3.90 -25.52
CA VAL A 26 15.56 4.64 -24.28
C VAL A 26 14.44 5.63 -24.58
N TYR A 27 13.42 5.65 -23.73
CA TYR A 27 12.26 6.53 -23.85
C TYR A 27 12.01 7.24 -22.52
N GLU A 28 11.44 8.44 -22.59
CA GLU A 28 10.87 9.12 -21.43
C GLU A 28 9.39 8.76 -21.32
N GLY A 29 8.94 8.37 -20.13
CA GLY A 29 7.64 7.71 -19.96
C GLY A 29 7.58 6.33 -20.63
N ILE A 30 6.38 5.81 -20.85
CA ILE A 30 6.16 4.47 -21.43
C ILE A 30 5.26 4.60 -22.66
N PRO A 31 5.83 4.48 -23.88
CA PRO A 31 5.06 4.66 -25.09
C PRO A 31 4.16 3.43 -25.41
N PRO A 32 3.18 3.57 -26.32
CA PRO A 32 2.12 2.58 -26.57
C PRO A 32 2.55 1.15 -26.95
N PRO A 33 3.71 0.89 -27.56
CA PRO A 33 4.15 -0.49 -27.77
C PRO A 33 4.49 -1.22 -26.46
N TYR A 34 4.89 -0.49 -25.41
CA TYR A 34 5.44 -1.05 -24.17
C TYR A 34 4.52 -0.89 -22.94
N ASP A 35 3.43 -0.13 -23.05
CA ASP A 35 2.54 0.19 -21.92
C ASP A 35 1.78 -1.05 -21.38
N LYS A 36 1.44 -1.99 -22.27
CA LYS A 36 0.76 -3.25 -21.96
C LYS A 36 1.72 -4.39 -21.58
N MET A 37 3.01 -4.24 -21.86
CA MET A 37 4.01 -5.27 -21.57
C MET A 37 4.37 -5.30 -20.07
N LYS A 38 4.73 -6.48 -19.56
CA LYS A 38 5.24 -6.61 -18.18
C LYS A 38 6.64 -6.03 -18.13
N ARG A 39 6.80 -4.92 -17.42
CA ARG A 39 8.09 -4.29 -17.16
C ARG A 39 8.87 -5.11 -16.13
N VAL A 40 10.16 -5.29 -16.40
CA VAL A 40 11.11 -5.96 -15.50
C VAL A 40 11.86 -4.92 -14.67
N CYS A 41 12.34 -5.34 -13.51
CA CYS A 41 13.13 -4.52 -12.60
C CYS A 41 14.49 -5.19 -12.38
N VAL A 42 15.56 -4.40 -12.34
CA VAL A 42 16.92 -4.88 -12.05
C VAL A 42 17.21 -4.56 -10.58
N PRO A 43 17.24 -5.56 -9.66
CA PRO A 43 17.35 -5.30 -8.22
C PRO A 43 18.62 -4.56 -7.81
N ILE A 44 19.75 -4.88 -8.43
CA ILE A 44 21.05 -4.22 -8.17
C ILE A 44 21.08 -2.74 -8.58
N ALA A 45 20.09 -2.26 -9.34
CA ALA A 45 19.95 -0.86 -9.71
C ALA A 45 18.85 -0.15 -8.91
N LEU A 46 18.18 -0.83 -7.97
CA LEU A 46 17.11 -0.23 -7.19
C LEU A 46 17.69 0.67 -6.09
N ARG A 47 17.32 1.95 -6.13
CA ARG A 47 17.64 2.93 -5.09
C ARG A 47 17.31 2.44 -3.68
N GLN A 48 16.15 1.80 -3.50
CA GLN A 48 15.69 1.33 -2.18
C GLN A 48 16.61 0.26 -1.59
N LEU A 49 17.29 -0.52 -2.44
CA LEU A 49 18.20 -1.58 -2.01
C LEU A 49 19.64 -1.07 -1.91
N CYS A 50 20.06 -0.19 -2.81
CA CYS A 50 21.47 0.22 -2.94
C CYS A 50 21.81 1.47 -2.11
N LEU A 51 20.83 2.32 -1.79
CA LEU A 51 21.04 3.56 -1.05
C LEU A 51 20.37 3.46 0.31
N ARG A 52 21.07 3.89 1.36
CA ARG A 52 20.48 3.98 2.70
C ARG A 52 19.32 4.98 2.72
N PRO A 53 18.25 4.74 3.51
CA PRO A 53 17.07 5.60 3.54
C PRO A 53 17.33 7.05 3.96
N ASP A 54 18.39 7.29 4.75
CA ASP A 54 18.75 8.61 5.28
C ASP A 54 19.42 9.53 4.24
N ARG A 55 19.91 8.98 3.14
CA ARG A 55 20.72 9.75 2.18
C ARG A 55 19.84 10.44 1.14
N LYS A 56 20.11 11.74 0.94
CA LYS A 56 19.46 12.56 -0.07
C LYS A 56 19.80 12.05 -1.47
N TYR A 57 18.83 12.09 -2.38
CA TYR A 57 18.98 11.71 -3.77
C TYR A 57 18.26 12.71 -4.68
N CYS A 58 18.64 12.75 -5.95
CA CYS A 58 17.98 13.55 -6.97
C CYS A 58 17.22 12.67 -7.96
N THR A 59 16.13 13.19 -8.52
CA THR A 59 15.43 12.56 -9.65
C THR A 59 15.97 13.13 -10.96
N VAL A 60 16.23 12.25 -11.93
CA VAL A 60 16.71 12.67 -13.26
C VAL A 60 15.70 13.59 -13.95
N ASP A 61 14.40 13.40 -13.71
CA ASP A 61 13.31 14.27 -14.19
C ASP A 61 13.52 15.75 -13.78
N ARG A 62 13.82 16.00 -12.50
CA ARG A 62 14.00 17.36 -11.98
C ARG A 62 15.24 18.02 -12.59
N VAL A 63 16.36 17.31 -12.56
CA VAL A 63 17.64 17.82 -13.09
C VAL A 63 17.53 18.09 -14.59
N ALA A 64 16.90 17.20 -15.36
CA ALA A 64 16.73 17.40 -16.79
C ALA A 64 15.93 18.67 -17.08
N HIS A 65 14.86 18.92 -16.33
CA HIS A 65 14.03 20.11 -16.50
C HIS A 65 14.75 21.41 -16.14
N GLU A 66 15.47 21.44 -15.02
CA GLU A 66 16.29 22.59 -14.59
C GLU A 66 17.37 22.93 -15.63
N VAL A 67 17.94 21.92 -16.30
CA VAL A 67 18.95 22.10 -17.38
C VAL A 67 18.30 22.50 -18.72
N GLY A 68 16.97 22.63 -18.79
CA GLY A 68 16.25 23.13 -19.97
C GLY A 68 15.47 22.10 -20.77
N TRP A 69 15.24 20.89 -20.24
CA TRP A 69 14.33 19.93 -20.88
C TRP A 69 12.87 20.36 -20.72
N LYS A 70 12.24 20.70 -21.85
CA LYS A 70 10.91 21.33 -21.91
C LYS A 70 9.73 20.36 -21.76
N TYR A 71 9.92 19.07 -22.03
CA TYR A 71 8.80 18.12 -22.19
C TYR A 71 8.34 17.44 -20.90
N ARG A 72 8.80 17.91 -19.73
CA ARG A 72 8.44 17.34 -18.43
C ARG A 72 6.92 17.27 -18.22
N ASP A 73 6.21 18.37 -18.44
CA ASP A 73 4.77 18.44 -18.20
C ASP A 73 3.96 17.62 -19.22
N VAL A 74 4.42 17.59 -20.47
CA VAL A 74 3.81 16.76 -21.53
C VAL A 74 3.90 15.28 -21.16
N VAL A 75 5.09 14.81 -20.75
CA VAL A 75 5.30 13.42 -20.34
C VAL A 75 4.47 13.08 -19.08
N ASN A 76 4.41 13.99 -18.10
CA ASN A 76 3.59 13.81 -16.90
C ASN A 76 2.10 13.62 -17.23
N ASN A 77 1.57 14.43 -18.15
CA ASN A 77 0.18 14.33 -18.60
C ASN A 77 -0.10 13.01 -19.32
N LEU A 78 0.81 12.57 -20.19
CA LEU A 78 0.69 11.28 -20.90
C LEU A 78 0.78 10.09 -19.93
N GLU A 79 1.69 10.14 -18.97
CA GLU A 79 1.83 9.13 -17.92
C GLU A 79 0.61 9.07 -17.00
N ALA A 80 -0.01 10.20 -16.68
CA ALA A 80 -1.26 10.23 -15.94
C ALA A 80 -2.38 9.50 -16.69
N LYS A 81 -2.57 9.81 -17.98
CA LYS A 81 -3.52 9.11 -18.86
C LYS A 81 -3.22 7.60 -18.93
N ARG A 82 -1.95 7.22 -19.07
CA ARG A 82 -1.51 5.82 -19.10
C ARG A 82 -1.81 5.09 -17.78
N LYS A 83 -1.55 5.72 -16.63
CA LYS A 83 -1.82 5.15 -15.30
C LYS A 83 -3.32 4.91 -15.06
N ILE A 84 -4.18 5.80 -15.55
CA ILE A 84 -5.64 5.61 -15.48
C ILE A 84 -6.06 4.38 -16.27
N LYS A 85 -5.60 4.24 -17.54
CA LYS A 85 -5.86 3.06 -18.37
C LYS A 85 -5.34 1.77 -17.72
N ALA A 86 -4.11 1.80 -17.21
CA ALA A 86 -3.50 0.67 -16.52
C ALA A 86 -4.27 0.28 -15.25
N ARG A 87 -4.84 1.26 -14.52
CA ARG A 87 -5.67 1.00 -13.34
C ARG A 87 -6.96 0.28 -13.71
N ILE A 88 -7.64 0.69 -14.77
CA ILE A 88 -8.85 0.02 -15.28
C ILE A 88 -8.53 -1.43 -15.66
N ALA A 89 -7.48 -1.64 -16.47
CA ALA A 89 -7.03 -2.97 -16.87
C ALA A 89 -6.69 -3.86 -15.66
N TYR A 90 -6.04 -3.30 -14.63
CA TYR A 90 -5.75 -4.02 -13.39
C TYR A 90 -7.01 -4.42 -12.63
N MET A 91 -8.02 -3.55 -12.53
CA MET A 91 -9.28 -3.86 -11.86
C MET A 91 -10.02 -4.99 -12.58
N HIS A 92 -10.04 -4.98 -13.92
CA HIS A 92 -10.62 -6.06 -14.72
C HIS A 92 -9.86 -7.37 -14.50
N LYS A 93 -8.52 -7.34 -14.54
CA LYS A 93 -7.67 -8.50 -14.26
C LYS A 93 -7.89 -9.06 -12.85
N LYS A 94 -8.08 -8.20 -11.85
CA LYS A 94 -8.38 -8.60 -10.47
C LYS A 94 -9.75 -9.28 -10.38
N LYS A 95 -10.78 -8.75 -11.05
CA LYS A 95 -12.13 -9.36 -11.11
C LYS A 95 -12.06 -10.74 -11.78
N LEU A 96 -11.43 -10.84 -12.95
CA LEU A 96 -11.25 -12.11 -13.65
C LEU A 96 -10.52 -13.14 -12.78
N LYS A 97 -9.45 -12.74 -12.11
CA LYS A 97 -8.69 -13.61 -11.21
C LYS A 97 -9.54 -14.17 -10.05
N LYS A 98 -10.51 -13.40 -9.53
CA LYS A 98 -11.48 -13.89 -8.54
C LYS A 98 -12.42 -14.93 -9.13
N ILE A 99 -12.97 -14.65 -10.32
CA ILE A 99 -13.88 -15.57 -11.02
C ILE A 99 -13.17 -16.88 -11.36
N THR A 100 -11.95 -16.81 -11.92
CA THR A 100 -11.14 -17.99 -12.21
C THR A 100 -10.86 -18.83 -10.96
N TRP A 101 -10.66 -18.19 -9.80
CA TRP A 101 -10.48 -18.91 -8.54
C TRP A 101 -11.75 -19.63 -8.09
N SER A 102 -12.90 -18.96 -8.13
CA SER A 102 -14.19 -19.60 -7.83
C SER A 102 -14.48 -20.77 -8.78
N ALA A 103 -14.19 -20.62 -10.07
CA ALA A 103 -14.38 -21.69 -11.06
C ALA A 103 -13.48 -22.91 -10.80
N ARG A 104 -12.24 -22.69 -10.33
CA ARG A 104 -11.33 -23.79 -9.94
C ARG A 104 -11.88 -24.64 -8.80
N ALA A 105 -12.56 -24.02 -7.82
CA ALA A 105 -13.16 -24.75 -6.70
C ALA A 105 -14.29 -25.68 -7.19
N VAL A 106 -15.10 -25.24 -8.15
CA VAL A 106 -16.19 -26.04 -8.72
C VAL A 106 -15.64 -27.26 -9.49
N VAL A 107 -14.56 -27.07 -10.24
CA VAL A 107 -13.98 -28.13 -11.10
C VAL A 107 -13.01 -29.05 -10.34
N ALA A 108 -12.64 -28.71 -9.10
CA ALA A 108 -11.57 -29.36 -8.33
C ALA A 108 -11.61 -30.89 -8.33
N LYS A 109 -12.81 -31.49 -8.13
CA LYS A 109 -12.99 -32.95 -8.12
C LYS A 109 -12.67 -33.61 -9.47
N ARG A 110 -12.94 -32.93 -10.59
CA ARG A 110 -12.72 -33.47 -11.94
C ARG A 110 -11.24 -33.47 -12.34
N ILE A 111 -10.44 -32.60 -11.74
CA ILE A 111 -9.01 -32.39 -12.09
C ILE A 111 -8.07 -32.97 -11.02
N GLU A 112 -8.58 -33.81 -10.12
CA GLU A 112 -7.83 -34.33 -8.98
C GLU A 112 -6.61 -35.16 -9.39
N SER A 113 -6.76 -36.06 -10.37
CA SER A 113 -5.66 -36.86 -10.91
C SER A 113 -4.55 -35.98 -11.52
N GLN A 114 -4.93 -34.94 -12.26
CA GLN A 114 -3.99 -33.98 -12.85
C GLN A 114 -3.28 -33.16 -11.77
N ASN A 115 -4.00 -32.74 -10.73
CA ASN A 115 -3.43 -32.03 -9.60
C ASN A 115 -2.44 -32.89 -8.81
N ALA A 116 -2.67 -34.21 -8.68
CA ALA A 116 -1.74 -35.12 -8.03
C ALA A 116 -0.38 -35.17 -8.76
N VAL A 117 -0.40 -35.23 -10.09
CA VAL A 117 0.82 -35.14 -10.91
C VAL A 117 1.51 -33.78 -10.73
N LEU A 118 0.76 -32.67 -10.77
CA LEU A 118 1.32 -31.33 -10.57
C LEU A 118 1.93 -31.13 -9.17
N LYS A 119 1.39 -31.82 -8.14
CA LYS A 119 1.95 -31.83 -6.78
C LYS A 119 3.29 -32.56 -6.74
N GLN A 120 3.42 -33.69 -7.43
CA GLN A 120 4.68 -34.45 -7.51
C GLN A 120 5.84 -33.59 -8.06
N TYR A 121 5.56 -32.77 -9.07
CA TYR A 121 6.55 -31.84 -9.65
C TYR A 121 6.67 -30.49 -8.94
N GLY A 122 5.96 -30.29 -7.81
CA GLY A 122 6.05 -29.06 -7.01
C GLY A 122 5.39 -27.82 -7.63
N TYR A 123 4.59 -27.95 -8.69
CA TYR A 123 3.86 -26.81 -9.29
C TYR A 123 2.67 -26.36 -8.45
N LEU A 124 2.12 -27.25 -7.61
CA LEU A 124 0.98 -27.01 -6.73
C LEU A 124 1.41 -27.10 -5.26
N THR A 125 2.06 -26.06 -4.74
CA THR A 125 2.44 -25.96 -3.31
C THR A 125 1.28 -25.48 -2.43
N SER A 126 1.36 -25.69 -1.11
CA SER A 126 0.40 -25.14 -0.14
C SER A 126 0.26 -23.62 -0.19
N GLU A 127 1.27 -22.92 -0.72
CA GLU A 127 1.23 -21.49 -1.02
C GLU A 127 0.28 -21.14 -2.17
N PHE A 128 0.01 -22.07 -3.08
CA PHE A 128 -0.91 -21.90 -4.20
C PHE A 128 -2.37 -21.96 -3.74
N GLU A 129 -2.68 -22.83 -2.77
CA GLU A 129 -3.97 -22.90 -2.09
C GLU A 129 -4.21 -21.68 -1.19
N LYS A 130 -3.17 -21.24 -0.46
CA LYS A 130 -3.24 -20.10 0.48
C LYS A 130 -3.05 -18.73 -0.16
N LYS A 131 -2.68 -18.63 -1.45
CA LYS A 131 -2.25 -17.39 -2.14
C LYS A 131 -3.26 -16.23 -2.09
N TYR A 132 -4.54 -16.55 -1.94
CA TYR A 132 -5.63 -15.56 -1.86
C TYR A 132 -6.17 -15.36 -0.45
N SER A 133 -5.78 -16.21 0.50
CA SER A 133 -6.01 -16.02 1.93
C SER A 133 -4.70 -15.56 2.55
N LYS A 134 -4.28 -14.32 2.25
CA LYS A 134 -3.30 -13.66 3.12
C LYS A 134 -4.06 -13.23 4.36
N PRO A 135 -3.72 -13.72 5.57
CA PRO A 135 -4.28 -13.14 6.78
C PRO A 135 -3.93 -11.65 6.76
N VAL A 136 -4.94 -10.79 6.89
CA VAL A 136 -4.70 -9.36 6.98
C VAL A 136 -4.10 -9.13 8.37
N VAL A 137 -2.78 -9.17 8.45
CA VAL A 137 -2.02 -9.07 9.72
C VAL A 137 -2.41 -7.82 10.51
N ASN A 138 -2.80 -6.75 9.80
CA ASN A 138 -3.36 -5.53 10.37
C ASN A 138 -4.61 -5.11 9.58
N ALA A 139 -5.77 -5.67 9.93
CA ALA A 139 -7.04 -5.24 9.36
C ALA A 139 -7.36 -3.83 9.86
N VAL A 140 -6.93 -2.81 9.12
CA VAL A 140 -7.37 -1.43 9.39
C VAL A 140 -8.88 -1.40 9.09
N PRO A 141 -9.74 -1.11 10.09
CA PRO A 141 -11.17 -1.03 9.85
C PRO A 141 -11.42 0.03 8.78
N PRO A 142 -12.33 -0.21 7.83
CA PRO A 142 -12.64 0.77 6.80
C PRO A 142 -13.03 2.09 7.47
N LYS A 143 -12.36 3.19 7.10
CA LYS A 143 -12.68 4.52 7.63
C LYS A 143 -14.14 4.83 7.33
N LEU A 144 -14.97 4.89 8.37
CA LEU A 144 -16.37 5.29 8.30
C LEU A 144 -16.48 6.66 7.59
N GLY A 145 -17.53 6.82 6.77
CA GLY A 145 -17.81 8.08 6.09
C GLY A 145 -17.95 9.26 7.06
N LYS A 146 -17.74 10.50 6.58
CA LYS A 146 -17.71 11.72 7.39
C LYS A 146 -18.93 11.87 8.31
N ARG A 147 -20.13 11.53 7.83
CA ARG A 147 -21.40 11.60 8.57
C ARG A 147 -21.44 10.64 9.76
N LYS A 148 -21.21 9.34 9.55
CA LYS A 148 -21.16 8.32 10.61
C LYS A 148 -20.11 8.63 11.68
N ARG A 149 -18.95 9.19 11.28
CA ARG A 149 -17.92 9.64 12.25
C ARG A 149 -18.40 10.78 13.14
N LYS A 150 -19.16 11.74 12.60
CA LYS A 150 -19.70 12.87 13.36
C LYS A 150 -20.78 12.41 14.35
N GLU A 151 -21.67 11.51 13.92
CA GLU A 151 -22.72 10.92 14.75
C GLU A 151 -22.12 10.16 15.95
N LEU A 152 -21.13 9.29 15.70
CA LEU A 152 -20.43 8.56 16.77
C LEU A 152 -19.67 9.49 17.73
N TYR A 153 -19.07 10.57 17.22
CA TYR A 153 -18.39 11.55 18.06
C TYR A 153 -19.36 12.27 19.01
N VAL A 154 -20.54 12.67 18.51
CA VAL A 154 -21.58 13.31 19.33
C VAL A 154 -22.12 12.35 20.38
N ALA A 155 -22.40 11.09 19.99
CA ALA A 155 -22.84 10.04 20.92
C ALA A 155 -21.80 9.77 22.02
N ALA A 156 -20.52 9.66 21.67
CA ALA A 156 -19.43 9.47 22.63
C ALA A 156 -19.28 10.67 23.58
N LYS A 157 -19.51 11.90 23.09
CA LYS A 157 -19.49 13.11 23.92
C LYS A 157 -20.64 13.15 24.91
N ALA A 158 -21.84 12.71 24.51
CA ALA A 158 -23.00 12.57 25.39
C ALA A 158 -22.75 11.51 26.47
N ALA A 159 -22.29 10.31 26.10
CA ALA A 159 -21.98 9.22 27.03
C ALA A 159 -20.91 9.62 28.07
N ARG A 160 -19.85 10.35 27.66
CA ARG A 160 -18.85 10.89 28.60
C ARG A 160 -19.43 11.90 29.58
N LYS A 161 -20.37 12.73 29.11
CA LYS A 161 -21.04 13.73 29.94
C LYS A 161 -21.94 13.04 30.98
N GLU A 162 -22.72 12.04 30.57
CA GLU A 162 -23.54 11.22 31.46
C GLU A 162 -22.70 10.46 32.49
N ALA A 163 -21.62 9.79 32.06
CA ALA A 163 -20.70 9.10 32.97
C ALA A 163 -20.09 10.05 34.00
N LYS A 164 -19.75 11.30 33.60
CA LYS A 164 -19.24 12.32 34.51
C LYS A 164 -20.29 12.77 35.53
N TYR A 165 -21.56 12.92 35.13
CA TYR A 165 -22.63 13.23 36.07
C TYR A 165 -22.94 12.06 37.01
N ALA A 166 -22.97 10.83 36.50
CA ALA A 166 -23.14 9.63 37.31
C ALA A 166 -22.00 9.48 38.34
N ALA A 167 -20.75 9.71 37.93
CA ALA A 167 -19.60 9.70 38.84
C ALA A 167 -19.69 10.81 39.91
N ARG A 168 -20.16 12.01 39.54
CA ARG A 168 -20.42 13.11 40.50
C ARG A 168 -21.55 12.78 41.46
N ALA A 169 -22.63 12.17 40.99
CA ALA A 169 -23.75 11.74 41.83
C ALA A 169 -23.32 10.65 42.82
N ALA A 170 -22.56 9.65 42.34
CA ALA A 170 -21.97 8.61 43.18
C ALA A 170 -21.00 9.18 44.22
N ALA A 171 -20.15 10.15 43.84
CA ALA A 171 -19.26 10.83 44.78
C ALA A 171 -20.03 11.65 45.83
N LYS A 172 -21.13 12.33 45.44
CA LYS A 172 -22.00 13.06 46.37
C LYS A 172 -22.70 12.12 47.36
N ALA A 173 -23.19 10.96 46.89
CA ALA A 173 -23.79 9.93 47.74
C ALA A 173 -22.77 9.31 48.73
N LYS A 174 -21.53 9.06 48.28
CA LYS A 174 -20.43 8.63 49.16
C LYS A 174 -20.07 9.68 50.20
N LYS A 175 -20.08 10.97 49.86
CA LYS A 175 -19.83 12.08 50.80
C LYS A 175 -20.96 12.24 51.83
N ALA A 176 -22.22 12.05 51.42
CA ALA A 176 -23.37 12.12 52.32
C ALA A 176 -23.38 10.98 53.36
N THR A 177 -23.00 9.76 52.94
CA THR A 177 -22.90 8.59 53.84
C THR A 177 -21.70 8.64 54.79
N THR A 178 -20.65 9.39 54.47
CA THR A 178 -19.52 9.63 55.39
C THR A 178 -19.79 10.76 56.37
N ALA A 179 -20.60 11.77 55.98
CA ALA A 179 -21.00 12.86 56.88
C ALA A 179 -21.94 12.40 58.00
N THR A 180 -22.80 11.40 57.76
CA THR A 180 -23.70 10.82 58.78
C THR A 180 -23.01 9.84 59.73
N LYS A 181 -21.75 9.44 59.47
CA LYS A 181 -20.95 8.54 60.31
C LYS A 181 -19.85 9.25 61.13
N ALA A 182 -19.80 10.58 61.16
CA ALA A 182 -18.87 11.31 62.02
C ALA A 182 -19.31 11.22 63.50
N PRO A 183 -18.48 10.69 64.43
CA PRO A 183 -18.86 10.59 65.84
C PRO A 183 -18.88 11.98 66.50
N ALA A 184 -19.91 12.25 67.29
CA ALA A 184 -19.98 13.43 68.15
C ALA A 184 -18.79 13.43 69.12
N LYS A 185 -17.93 14.45 69.06
CA LYS A 185 -16.83 14.62 70.01
C LYS A 185 -17.40 14.86 71.41
N ALA A 186 -17.28 13.87 72.29
CA ALA A 186 -17.46 14.05 73.73
C ALA A 186 -16.39 15.04 74.24
N LYS A 187 -16.82 16.20 74.71
CA LYS A 187 -16.00 17.10 75.54
C LYS A 187 -15.92 16.50 76.93
N ALA A 188 -14.72 16.22 77.41
CA ALA A 188 -14.46 15.81 78.79
C ALA A 188 -13.69 16.91 79.53
N LYS A 189 -13.95 16.99 80.85
CA LYS A 189 -13.43 17.89 81.91
C LYS A 189 -14.30 19.15 82.17
N ALA A 190 -14.60 19.53 83.40
CA ALA A 190 -13.95 19.22 84.69
C ALA A 190 -14.84 18.44 85.66
#